data_AF-A0A0B6XYI7-F1
#
_entry.id   AF-A0A0B6XYI7-F1
#
_cell.length_a   1.000
_cell.length_b   1.000
_cell.length_c   1.000
_cell.angle_alpha   90.00
_cell.angle_beta   90.00
_cell.angle_gamma   90.00
#
_symmetry.space_group_name_H-M   'P 1'
#
loop_
_entity.id
_entity.type
_entity.pdbx_description
1 polymer ?
#
loop_
_entity_poly.entity_id
_entity_poly.type
_entity_poly.pdbx_seq_one_letter_code
_entity_poly.pdbx_strand_id
1 'polypeptide(L)'
;MFRISSHLMRILHGHLNEKFLSGCVHRWMFNPFYCRILSTTSTLSAVESRKVPTQSQVVICGGGIVGSSVAYHLAERGWTDVVILEQGSLTCGTTWHSAGLIGRCRNNPTEVKILDYSMHLYEQLEKEGHGLGWKQCGSVNVARTKDRLIDFKRKHAVMKTAGIETHIITQSEVKNLCPLIYTDDLEGAMWVPHDGVVTAPDVNQTLARLAKAKGVQICEGVAVQKVITENGRVTIVETSSGNIKCDYFVNCAGQWARAVGKMTSPKAVKAPLHSCEHYYLITKAQQGIDPMMPVVRDYDGHVYFREWSGGILAGGFEPNPKPCFHKGIPDKFEFQLLPADWDHFQILLDGIVHRMPLLSSAEVRQLTNGPESFTPDSHWLLGKSPKVENYFIAAGMNSTGIVGAGGAGKYLAEWIVEGDTSLNLWAYDVRRFVRLHNNKKFLRDRMTEAVANHYLLKYPRDEYKTGRKLRCSPLHTRLEVAGAVFGETMAYERAMYFTTEDNSFGKETGAMWSWAKPHWFDAVQEEYWACKERVCLMDMSSFSKIEIRSRGDEATAYLQYLCSNNIDHEIGTIVHTGMQNKHG
;
A
#
# COMPACT_ATOMS: atom_id res chain seq x y z
N MET A 1 21.64 -48.60 -5.97
CA MET A 1 22.88 -47.81 -6.17
C MET A 1 22.40 -46.44 -6.64
N PHE A 2 22.54 -45.31 -5.95
CA PHE A 2 23.57 -44.84 -5.02
C PHE A 2 22.96 -44.31 -3.72
N ARG A 3 23.71 -44.47 -2.63
CA ARG A 3 23.40 -44.04 -1.25
C ARG A 3 23.62 -42.54 -1.09
N ILE A 4 22.66 -41.86 -0.48
CA ILE A 4 22.82 -40.52 0.10
C ILE A 4 23.57 -40.70 1.43
N SER A 5 24.76 -40.09 1.54
CA SER A 5 25.59 -40.11 2.74
C SER A 5 25.23 -38.97 3.67
N SER A 6 24.62 -39.31 4.79
CA SER A 6 24.26 -38.49 5.95
C SER A 6 25.49 -38.12 6.80
N HIS A 7 26.54 -37.53 6.21
CA HIS A 7 27.81 -37.28 6.91
C HIS A 7 28.34 -35.84 6.88
N LEU A 8 27.50 -34.86 6.52
CA LEU A 8 27.82 -33.42 6.71
C LEU A 8 26.83 -32.67 7.62
N MET A 9 25.94 -33.39 8.31
CA MET A 9 24.94 -32.82 9.23
C MET A 9 25.24 -33.13 10.71
N ARG A 10 26.51 -33.36 11.07
CA ARG A 10 26.96 -33.68 12.44
C ARG A 10 28.24 -32.95 12.91
N ILE A 11 28.67 -31.88 12.22
CA ILE A 11 29.85 -31.08 12.64
C ILE A 11 29.49 -29.62 13.03
N LEU A 12 28.20 -29.26 13.08
CA LEU A 12 27.75 -27.93 13.58
C LEU A 12 26.73 -28.01 14.74
N HIS A 13 26.68 -29.14 15.46
CA HIS A 13 25.80 -29.34 16.61
C HIS A 13 26.56 -29.92 17.81
N GLY A 14 27.59 -29.21 18.24
CA GLY A 14 28.31 -29.58 19.45
C GLY A 14 29.28 -28.50 19.86
N HIS A 15 28.78 -27.50 20.59
CA HIS A 15 29.43 -26.83 21.74
C HIS A 15 28.56 -25.63 22.16
N LEU A 16 27.41 -25.92 22.77
CA LEU A 16 26.71 -24.97 23.63
C LEU A 16 26.66 -25.62 25.01
N ASN A 17 27.69 -25.33 25.81
CA ASN A 17 27.72 -25.67 27.22
C ASN A 17 27.51 -24.38 28.02
N GLU A 18 26.54 -24.45 28.91
CA GLU A 18 26.19 -23.45 29.93
C GLU A 18 27.41 -23.12 30.79
N LYS A 19 28.11 -22.01 30.49
CA LYS A 19 28.99 -21.26 31.41
C LYS A 19 29.54 -19.99 30.75
N PHE A 20 28.65 -19.11 30.29
CA PHE A 20 29.01 -17.71 29.98
C PHE A 20 27.82 -16.77 30.29
N LEU A 21 27.15 -17.03 31.42
CA LEU A 21 26.26 -16.08 32.08
C LEU A 21 27.05 -15.38 33.18
N SER A 22 27.80 -14.34 32.79
CA SER A 22 28.26 -13.20 33.61
C SER A 22 29.56 -12.64 33.00
N GLY A 23 29.58 -11.33 32.72
CA GLY A 23 30.82 -10.62 32.43
C GLY A 23 31.16 -10.44 30.96
N CYS A 24 30.42 -9.53 30.28
CA CYS A 24 30.96 -8.56 29.32
C CYS A 24 29.80 -7.77 28.68
N VAL A 25 29.07 -7.03 29.51
CA VAL A 25 28.17 -5.96 29.07
C VAL A 25 28.74 -4.68 29.66
N HIS A 26 29.86 -4.16 29.16
CA HIS A 26 30.39 -2.84 29.53
C HIS A 26 31.47 -2.39 28.53
N ARG A 27 31.04 -1.99 27.33
CA ARG A 27 31.62 -0.87 26.55
C ARG A 27 30.90 -0.75 25.22
N TRP A 28 30.56 0.49 24.86
CA TRP A 28 29.90 0.93 23.62
C TRP A 28 28.36 0.95 23.60
N MET A 29 27.77 1.54 24.64
CA MET A 29 26.51 2.31 24.54
C MET A 29 26.80 3.76 24.95
N PHE A 30 27.39 4.55 24.06
CA PHE A 30 27.44 6.01 24.24
C PHE A 30 27.32 6.70 22.87
N ASN A 31 26.07 6.93 22.47
CA ASN A 31 25.70 8.03 21.60
C ASN A 31 24.65 8.86 22.39
N PRO A 32 24.95 10.10 22.82
CA PRO A 32 24.25 10.75 23.94
C PRO A 32 22.89 11.40 23.59
N PHE A 33 22.24 11.03 22.50
CA PHE A 33 20.89 11.56 22.16
C PHE A 33 19.74 10.57 22.39
N TYR A 34 20.02 9.31 22.74
CA TYR A 34 18.98 8.25 22.81
C TYR A 34 18.59 7.77 24.21
N CYS A 35 19.10 8.37 25.29
CA CYS A 35 18.79 7.95 26.66
C CYS A 35 18.44 9.13 27.56
N ARG A 36 17.18 9.56 27.51
CA ARG A 36 16.57 10.33 28.61
C ARG A 36 15.14 9.87 28.90
N ILE A 37 14.95 8.56 28.97
CA ILE A 37 13.85 7.92 29.68
C ILE A 37 14.49 6.68 30.32
N LEU A 38 14.11 6.35 31.56
CA LEU A 38 14.66 5.30 32.44
C LEU A 38 15.73 5.76 33.46
N SER A 39 15.32 6.67 34.35
CA SER A 39 15.53 6.47 35.80
C SER A 39 14.73 7.52 36.58
N THR A 40 13.51 7.17 36.99
CA THR A 40 12.88 7.76 38.16
C THR A 40 12.23 6.62 38.93
N THR A 41 12.72 6.45 40.15
CA THR A 41 12.22 5.54 41.17
C THR A 41 10.73 5.76 41.39
N SER A 42 10.00 4.65 41.48
CA SER A 42 8.55 4.62 41.66
C SER A 42 8.15 5.29 42.98
N THR A 43 7.62 6.50 42.85
CA THR A 43 6.52 6.94 43.72
C THR A 43 5.25 6.68 42.93
N LEU A 44 4.26 6.03 43.54
CA LEU A 44 2.92 5.85 43.01
C LEU A 44 2.29 7.24 42.81
N SER A 45 2.56 7.89 41.68
CA SER A 45 1.76 9.02 41.23
C SER A 45 0.47 8.46 40.64
N ALA A 46 -0.65 9.04 41.06
CA ALA A 46 -1.95 8.79 40.46
C ALA A 46 -1.83 8.91 38.93
N VAL A 47 -2.45 7.98 38.20
CA VAL A 47 -2.64 8.09 36.75
C VAL A 47 -3.41 9.39 36.51
N GLU A 48 -2.71 10.47 36.17
CA GLU A 48 -3.36 11.63 35.59
C GLU A 48 -4.08 11.14 34.34
N SER A 49 -5.42 11.20 34.36
CA SER A 49 -6.24 10.90 33.20
C SER A 49 -5.74 11.76 32.04
N ARG A 50 -5.16 11.14 31.00
CA ARG A 50 -4.75 11.86 29.79
C ARG A 50 -6.00 12.53 29.22
N LYS A 51 -6.10 13.86 29.37
CA LYS A 51 -7.32 14.59 29.01
C LYS A 51 -7.37 14.77 27.49
N VAL A 52 -8.41 14.24 26.86
CA VAL A 52 -8.76 14.54 25.47
C VAL A 52 -9.62 15.80 25.41
N PRO A 53 -9.60 16.56 24.30
CA PRO A 53 -10.54 17.66 24.13
C PRO A 53 -11.99 17.14 24.08
N THR A 54 -12.94 17.89 24.62
CA THR A 54 -14.37 17.49 24.59
C THR A 54 -15.01 17.70 23.21
N GLN A 55 -14.39 18.53 22.37
CA GLN A 55 -14.81 18.82 20.99
C GLN A 55 -13.58 19.08 20.12
N SER A 56 -13.66 18.72 18.84
CA SER A 56 -12.69 19.11 17.82
C SER A 56 -13.31 19.02 16.42
N GLN A 57 -12.99 19.93 15.51
CA GLN A 57 -13.46 19.89 14.12
C GLN A 57 -13.08 18.57 13.43
N VAL A 58 -11.82 18.12 13.56
CA VAL A 58 -11.34 16.88 12.93
C VAL A 58 -10.68 15.94 13.92
N VAL A 59 -11.18 14.71 14.02
CA VAL A 59 -10.53 13.62 14.76
C VAL A 59 -9.82 12.68 13.78
N ILE A 60 -8.51 12.50 13.93
CA ILE A 60 -7.70 11.57 13.16
C ILE A 60 -7.35 10.36 14.04
N CYS A 61 -7.69 9.16 13.59
CA CYS A 61 -7.36 7.91 14.28
C CYS A 61 -6.10 7.30 13.68
N GLY A 62 -5.00 7.32 14.44
CA GLY A 62 -3.68 6.77 14.08
C GLY A 62 -2.60 7.85 13.93
N GLY A 63 -1.53 7.71 14.69
CA GLY A 63 -0.34 8.59 14.72
C GLY A 63 0.87 8.05 13.95
N GLY A 64 0.63 7.18 12.96
CA GLY A 64 1.61 6.81 11.94
C GLY A 64 1.75 7.87 10.86
N ILE A 65 2.65 7.62 9.89
CA ILE A 65 3.02 8.61 8.85
C ILE A 65 1.82 9.21 8.11
N VAL A 66 0.79 8.41 7.83
CA VAL A 66 -0.39 8.87 7.10
C VAL A 66 -1.21 9.85 7.95
N GLY A 67 -1.45 9.54 9.23
CA GLY A 67 -2.22 10.41 10.12
C GLY A 67 -1.50 11.72 10.39
N SER A 68 -0.19 11.67 10.64
CA SER A 68 0.65 12.86 10.81
C SER A 68 0.68 13.72 9.53
N SER A 69 0.73 13.08 8.36
CA SER A 69 0.67 13.80 7.07
C SER A 69 -0.68 14.47 6.85
N VAL A 70 -1.81 13.81 7.14
CA VAL A 70 -3.14 14.43 7.04
C VAL A 70 -3.23 15.64 7.99
N ALA A 71 -2.80 15.48 9.24
CA ALA A 71 -2.80 16.57 10.22
C ALA A 71 -1.95 17.77 9.79
N TYR A 72 -0.72 17.50 9.29
CA TYR A 72 0.17 18.52 8.76
C TYR A 72 -0.51 19.30 7.62
N HIS A 73 -1.09 18.61 6.64
CA HIS A 73 -1.71 19.27 5.48
C HIS A 73 -3.04 19.98 5.79
N LEU A 74 -3.79 19.54 6.81
CA LEU A 74 -4.92 20.29 7.35
C LEU A 74 -4.45 21.58 8.01
N ALA A 75 -3.40 21.51 8.83
CA ALA A 75 -2.83 22.67 9.49
C ALA A 75 -2.23 23.68 8.49
N GLU A 76 -1.56 23.21 7.42
CA GLU A 76 -1.11 24.07 6.30
C GLU A 76 -2.27 24.80 5.61
N ARG A 77 -3.50 24.24 5.66
CA ARG A 77 -4.72 24.86 5.12
C ARG A 77 -5.48 25.70 6.16
N GLY A 78 -4.89 25.94 7.32
CA GLY A 78 -5.48 26.72 8.41
C GLY A 78 -6.50 25.96 9.28
N TRP A 79 -6.73 24.66 9.03
CA TRP A 79 -7.56 23.83 9.89
C TRP A 79 -6.70 23.27 11.03
N THR A 80 -6.79 23.92 12.19
CA THR A 80 -5.93 23.67 13.36
C THR A 80 -6.68 23.05 14.53
N ASP A 81 -8.02 23.13 14.55
CA ASP A 81 -8.86 22.35 15.47
C ASP A 81 -8.91 20.88 15.04
N VAL A 82 -7.77 20.22 15.22
CA VAL A 82 -7.54 18.83 14.82
C VAL A 82 -6.92 18.10 15.99
N VAL A 83 -7.36 16.87 16.23
CA VAL A 83 -6.76 15.96 17.22
C VAL A 83 -6.36 14.64 16.58
N ILE A 84 -5.10 14.24 16.76
CA ILE A 84 -4.62 12.89 16.48
C ILE A 84 -4.81 12.04 17.73
N LEU A 85 -5.50 10.91 17.60
CA LEU A 85 -5.63 9.87 18.62
C LEU A 85 -4.76 8.68 18.22
N GLU A 86 -3.78 8.35 19.07
CA GLU A 86 -2.89 7.20 18.88
C GLU A 86 -3.03 6.27 20.09
N GLN A 87 -3.34 4.99 19.85
CA GLN A 87 -3.57 4.00 20.90
C GLN A 87 -2.30 3.68 21.68
N GLY A 88 -1.14 3.78 21.02
CA GLY A 88 0.20 3.61 21.60
C GLY A 88 0.97 4.92 21.61
N SER A 89 2.12 4.93 20.93
CA SER A 89 2.90 6.13 20.67
C SER A 89 2.98 6.43 19.17
N LEU A 90 3.30 7.67 18.81
CA LEU A 90 3.54 8.04 17.42
C LEU A 90 4.53 7.06 16.78
N THR A 91 4.27 6.70 15.52
CA THR A 91 5.10 5.76 14.74
C THR A 91 4.97 4.27 15.16
N CYS A 92 4.26 3.91 16.24
CA CYS A 92 4.32 2.56 16.83
C CYS A 92 3.70 1.42 15.99
N GLY A 93 2.99 1.75 14.91
CA GLY A 93 2.46 0.80 13.92
C GLY A 93 3.54 0.31 12.95
N THR A 94 3.25 0.33 11.63
CA THR A 94 4.20 -0.16 10.62
C THR A 94 5.29 0.85 10.23
N THR A 95 5.07 2.13 10.58
CA THR A 95 5.94 3.24 10.16
C THR A 95 7.38 3.08 10.65
N TRP A 96 7.61 2.61 11.88
CA TRP A 96 8.95 2.64 12.48
C TRP A 96 9.91 1.63 11.86
N HIS A 97 9.40 0.52 11.33
CA HIS A 97 10.18 -0.55 10.71
C HIS A 97 10.16 -0.48 9.18
N SER A 98 9.85 0.68 8.59
CA SER A 98 9.92 0.85 7.15
C SER A 98 11.37 0.99 6.67
N ALA A 99 11.69 0.42 5.51
CA ALA A 99 12.98 0.56 4.85
C ALA A 99 13.28 2.00 4.35
N GLY A 100 12.28 2.90 4.36
CA GLY A 100 12.46 4.32 4.05
C GLY A 100 12.83 4.60 2.59
N LEU A 101 12.42 3.73 1.65
CA LEU A 101 12.70 3.89 0.23
C LEU A 101 11.75 4.91 -0.41
N ILE A 102 12.29 5.90 -1.11
CA ILE A 102 11.53 6.91 -1.83
C ILE A 102 11.76 6.71 -3.33
N GLY A 103 10.79 6.06 -4.00
CA GLY A 103 10.84 5.84 -5.45
C GLY A 103 9.52 6.11 -6.15
N ARG A 104 9.55 6.96 -7.18
CA ARG A 104 8.35 7.53 -7.83
C ARG A 104 7.86 6.75 -9.05
N CYS A 105 8.68 5.87 -9.62
CA CYS A 105 8.30 5.16 -10.85
C CYS A 105 7.11 4.22 -10.63
N ARG A 106 5.99 4.54 -11.30
CA ARG A 106 4.75 3.75 -11.30
C ARG A 106 4.13 3.75 -12.69
N ASN A 107 3.22 2.79 -12.91
CA ASN A 107 2.45 2.69 -14.14
C ASN A 107 1.23 3.65 -14.16
N ASN A 108 0.79 4.11 -12.98
CA ASN A 108 -0.37 4.99 -12.85
C ASN A 108 0.08 6.47 -12.73
N PRO A 109 -0.26 7.35 -13.70
CA PRO A 109 0.11 8.76 -13.66
C PRO A 109 -0.41 9.51 -12.42
N THR A 110 -1.57 9.13 -11.89
CA THR A 110 -2.11 9.70 -10.64
C THR A 110 -1.19 9.37 -9.47
N GLU A 111 -0.72 8.12 -9.36
CA GLU A 111 0.23 7.73 -8.31
C GLU A 111 1.52 8.51 -8.42
N VAL A 112 2.05 8.63 -9.64
CA VAL A 112 3.30 9.35 -9.91
C VAL A 112 3.23 10.78 -9.36
N LYS A 113 2.13 11.50 -9.59
CA LYS A 113 1.93 12.86 -9.04
C LYS A 113 1.87 12.89 -7.51
N ILE A 114 1.30 11.86 -6.89
CA ILE A 114 1.22 11.76 -5.42
C ILE A 114 2.62 11.51 -4.83
N LEU A 115 3.38 10.58 -5.41
CA LEU A 115 4.73 10.24 -4.95
C LEU A 115 5.71 11.38 -5.20
N ASP A 116 5.58 12.07 -6.32
CA ASP A 116 6.42 13.21 -6.67
C ASP A 116 6.24 14.37 -5.69
N TYR A 117 5.00 14.67 -5.29
CA TYR A 117 4.75 15.64 -4.23
C TYR A 117 5.41 15.21 -2.89
N SER A 118 5.26 13.94 -2.48
CA SER A 118 5.86 13.46 -1.23
C SER A 118 7.38 13.65 -1.23
N MET A 119 8.04 13.35 -2.34
CA MET A 119 9.48 13.52 -2.47
C MET A 119 9.90 14.99 -2.32
N HIS A 120 9.25 15.90 -3.05
CA HIS A 120 9.54 17.34 -2.96
C HIS A 120 9.30 17.87 -1.54
N LEU A 121 8.24 17.41 -0.87
CA LEU A 121 7.98 17.75 0.53
C LEU A 121 9.15 17.31 1.43
N TYR A 122 9.61 16.07 1.30
CA TYR A 122 10.70 15.56 2.16
C TYR A 122 12.03 16.26 1.87
N GLU A 123 12.34 16.51 0.61
CA GLU A 123 13.52 17.28 0.21
C GLU A 123 13.46 18.71 0.77
N GLN A 124 12.31 19.37 0.68
CA GLN A 124 12.11 20.71 1.22
C GLN A 124 12.30 20.73 2.74
N LEU A 125 11.65 19.83 3.48
CA LEU A 125 11.75 19.78 4.93
C LEU A 125 13.17 19.45 5.41
N GLU A 126 13.93 18.65 4.65
CA GLU A 126 15.35 18.43 4.93
C GLU A 126 16.15 19.73 4.75
N LYS A 127 15.93 20.46 3.65
CA LYS A 127 16.58 21.76 3.39
C LYS A 127 16.26 22.82 4.45
N GLU A 128 15.06 22.75 5.03
CA GLU A 128 14.63 23.59 6.16
C GLU A 128 15.26 23.17 7.50
N GLY A 129 16.05 22.10 7.53
CA GLY A 129 16.81 21.66 8.70
C GLY A 129 16.03 20.76 9.66
N HIS A 130 14.98 20.09 9.20
CA HIS A 130 14.20 19.19 10.06
C HIS A 130 14.79 17.78 10.24
N GLY A 131 15.84 17.42 9.48
CA GLY A 131 16.61 16.18 9.69
C GLY A 131 15.77 14.91 9.47
N LEU A 132 15.22 14.74 8.27
CA LEU A 132 14.47 13.56 7.85
C LEU A 132 15.39 12.39 7.45
N GLY A 133 16.70 12.65 7.38
CA GLY A 133 17.68 11.69 6.85
C GLY A 133 17.53 11.51 5.35
N TRP A 134 17.04 12.54 4.65
CA TRP A 134 16.88 12.51 3.19
C TRP A 134 18.24 12.38 2.50
N LYS A 135 18.41 11.34 1.70
CA LYS A 135 19.54 11.18 0.78
C LYS A 135 19.01 10.94 -0.62
N GLN A 136 19.30 11.86 -1.52
CA GLN A 136 18.97 11.72 -2.94
C GLN A 136 20.03 10.85 -3.65
N CYS A 137 20.07 9.56 -3.32
CA CYS A 137 20.99 8.60 -3.92
C CYS A 137 20.48 8.00 -5.25
N GLY A 138 19.28 8.36 -5.68
CA GLY A 138 18.59 7.80 -6.83
C GLY A 138 18.18 6.35 -6.66
N SER A 139 17.54 5.79 -7.69
CA SER A 139 17.20 4.37 -7.73
C SER A 139 17.45 3.70 -9.09
N VAL A 140 18.03 2.51 -9.05
CA VAL A 140 18.29 1.65 -10.22
C VAL A 140 17.35 0.44 -10.16
N ASN A 141 16.50 0.33 -11.17
CA ASN A 141 15.57 -0.78 -11.35
C ASN A 141 16.15 -1.69 -12.43
N VAL A 142 16.59 -2.90 -12.09
CA VAL A 142 17.29 -3.81 -13.02
C VAL A 142 16.34 -4.80 -13.70
N ALA A 143 16.62 -5.13 -14.96
CA ALA A 143 15.83 -6.07 -15.76
C ALA A 143 16.69 -7.28 -16.13
N ARG A 144 16.31 -8.46 -15.66
CA ARG A 144 16.95 -9.74 -16.02
C ARG A 144 16.37 -10.34 -17.31
N THR A 145 15.24 -9.80 -17.75
CA THR A 145 14.50 -10.28 -18.92
C THR A 145 14.14 -9.14 -19.87
N LYS A 146 13.97 -9.47 -21.15
CA LYS A 146 13.54 -8.51 -22.17
C LYS A 146 12.17 -7.93 -21.87
N ASP A 147 11.25 -8.74 -21.35
CA ASP A 147 9.91 -8.28 -21.00
C ASP A 147 9.91 -7.32 -19.81
N ARG A 148 10.80 -7.51 -18.84
CA ARG A 148 11.02 -6.51 -17.77
C ARG A 148 11.59 -5.20 -18.32
N LEU A 149 12.53 -5.28 -19.26
CA LEU A 149 13.07 -4.08 -19.91
C LEU A 149 11.98 -3.35 -20.72
N ILE A 150 11.04 -4.07 -21.35
CA ILE A 150 9.87 -3.47 -22.01
C ILE A 150 8.98 -2.77 -20.98
N ASP A 151 8.67 -3.39 -19.84
CA ASP A 151 7.92 -2.75 -18.74
C ASP A 151 8.60 -1.44 -18.28
N PHE A 152 9.93 -1.43 -18.16
CA PHE A 152 10.67 -0.22 -17.82
C PHE A 152 10.62 0.86 -18.90
N LYS A 153 10.72 0.49 -20.18
CA LYS A 153 10.52 1.46 -21.28
C LYS A 153 9.13 2.07 -21.27
N ARG A 154 8.10 1.28 -20.91
CA ARG A 154 6.72 1.77 -20.74
C ARG A 154 6.62 2.73 -19.55
N LYS A 155 7.22 2.38 -18.41
CA LYS A 155 7.32 3.27 -17.24
C LYS A 155 8.01 4.57 -17.59
N HIS A 156 9.16 4.51 -18.27
CA HIS A 156 9.88 5.69 -18.74
C HIS A 156 8.99 6.61 -19.60
N ALA A 157 8.19 6.05 -20.50
CA ALA A 157 7.25 6.84 -21.30
C ALA A 157 6.17 7.53 -20.43
N VAL A 158 5.65 6.85 -19.40
CA VAL A 158 4.73 7.46 -18.42
C VAL A 158 5.42 8.54 -17.59
N MET A 159 6.65 8.32 -17.12
CA MET A 159 7.39 9.32 -16.33
C MET A 159 7.66 10.59 -17.14
N LYS A 160 7.94 10.45 -18.45
CA LYS A 160 8.15 11.58 -19.35
C LYS A 160 6.91 12.47 -19.46
N THR A 161 5.69 11.92 -19.45
CA THR A 161 4.46 12.73 -19.46
C THR A 161 4.21 13.44 -18.12
N ALA A 162 4.81 12.95 -17.03
CA ALA A 162 4.77 13.57 -15.71
C ALA A 162 5.94 14.54 -15.46
N GLY A 163 6.86 14.74 -16.42
CA GLY A 163 8.02 15.61 -16.26
C GLY A 163 9.12 15.07 -15.34
N ILE A 164 9.14 13.77 -15.08
CA ILE A 164 10.13 13.15 -14.17
C ILE A 164 11.27 12.53 -14.97
N GLU A 165 12.49 12.95 -14.62
CA GLU A 165 13.71 12.44 -15.24
C GLU A 165 13.93 10.96 -14.92
N THR A 166 14.08 10.17 -15.98
CA THR A 166 14.43 8.74 -15.92
C THR A 166 15.25 8.38 -17.15
N HIS A 167 16.15 7.40 -17.01
CA HIS A 167 17.02 6.95 -18.09
C HIS A 167 16.93 5.43 -18.24
N ILE A 168 16.77 4.94 -19.47
CA ILE A 168 16.99 3.52 -19.76
C ILE A 168 18.47 3.35 -20.03
N ILE A 169 19.14 2.55 -19.21
CA ILE A 169 20.60 2.41 -19.21
C ILE A 169 21.01 0.95 -19.48
N THR A 170 22.20 0.82 -20.03
CA THR A 170 22.87 -0.44 -20.36
C THR A 170 23.48 -1.08 -19.11
N GLN A 171 23.85 -2.35 -19.24
CA GLN A 171 24.54 -3.10 -18.19
C GLN A 171 25.85 -2.42 -17.73
N SER A 172 26.66 -1.91 -18.66
CA SER A 172 27.94 -1.25 -18.32
C SER A 172 27.71 0.04 -17.54
N GLU A 173 26.68 0.82 -17.89
CA GLU A 173 26.28 2.01 -17.14
C GLU A 173 25.79 1.65 -15.73
N VAL A 174 25.03 0.55 -15.57
CA VAL A 174 24.64 0.04 -14.25
C VAL A 174 25.87 -0.32 -13.42
N LYS A 175 26.86 -1.01 -14.01
CA LYS A 175 28.09 -1.40 -13.31
C LYS A 175 28.91 -0.18 -12.87
N ASN A 176 28.95 0.87 -13.67
CA ASN A 176 29.62 2.13 -13.31
C ASN A 176 28.89 2.85 -12.17
N LEU A 177 27.56 2.89 -12.22
CA LEU A 177 26.73 3.59 -11.25
C LEU A 177 26.65 2.84 -9.90
N CYS A 178 26.67 1.51 -9.93
CA CYS A 178 26.50 0.66 -8.75
C CYS A 178 27.46 -0.54 -8.81
N PRO A 179 28.77 -0.36 -8.54
CA PRO A 179 29.79 -1.39 -8.79
C PRO A 179 29.63 -2.67 -7.97
N LEU A 180 28.94 -2.60 -6.83
CA LEU A 180 28.78 -3.72 -5.89
C LEU A 180 27.79 -4.79 -6.35
N ILE A 181 26.93 -4.48 -7.34
CA ILE A 181 25.99 -5.47 -7.84
C ILE A 181 26.59 -6.29 -9.00
N TYR A 182 26.18 -7.54 -9.06
CA TYR A 182 26.37 -8.38 -10.23
C TYR A 182 25.48 -7.86 -11.36
N THR A 183 25.98 -7.84 -12.59
CA THR A 183 25.30 -7.22 -13.73
C THR A 183 25.23 -8.12 -14.96
N ASP A 184 25.94 -9.25 -14.99
CA ASP A 184 26.16 -10.00 -16.24
C ASP A 184 24.92 -10.73 -16.76
N ASP A 185 23.89 -10.84 -15.92
CA ASP A 185 22.59 -11.39 -16.27
C ASP A 185 21.55 -10.34 -16.68
N LEU A 186 21.95 -9.06 -16.81
CA LEU A 186 21.02 -7.97 -17.07
C LEU A 186 20.85 -7.68 -18.56
N GLU A 187 19.58 -7.55 -18.98
CA GLU A 187 19.20 -7.03 -20.30
C GLU A 187 19.27 -5.49 -20.33
N GLY A 188 19.24 -4.85 -19.15
CA GLY A 188 19.34 -3.41 -18.97
C GLY A 188 18.73 -2.95 -17.64
N ALA A 189 18.55 -1.64 -17.47
CA ALA A 189 17.93 -1.08 -16.28
C ALA A 189 17.23 0.26 -16.55
N MET A 190 16.48 0.74 -15.56
CA MET A 190 15.96 2.10 -15.50
C MET A 190 16.54 2.83 -14.28
N TRP A 191 17.25 3.92 -14.56
CA TRP A 191 17.83 4.83 -13.58
C TRP A 191 16.92 6.02 -13.32
N VAL A 192 16.77 6.38 -12.04
CA VAL A 192 15.93 7.47 -11.56
C VAL A 192 16.76 8.36 -10.62
N PRO A 193 17.39 9.44 -11.13
CA PRO A 193 18.41 10.19 -10.38
C PRO A 193 17.91 10.85 -9.09
N HIS A 194 16.68 11.36 -9.10
CA HIS A 194 16.14 12.13 -7.97
C HIS A 194 15.37 11.28 -6.96
N ASP A 195 15.30 9.96 -7.15
CA ASP A 195 14.82 9.09 -6.09
C ASP A 195 15.79 9.09 -4.89
N GLY A 196 15.41 8.47 -3.79
CA GLY A 196 16.26 8.48 -2.61
C GLY A 196 15.72 7.68 -1.46
N VAL A 197 16.16 8.07 -0.27
CA VAL A 197 15.84 7.42 0.98
C VAL A 197 15.64 8.41 2.11
N VAL A 198 14.89 8.01 3.12
CA VAL A 198 14.67 8.75 4.37
C VAL A 198 14.81 7.82 5.58
N THR A 199 14.75 8.39 6.77
CA THR A 199 14.48 7.67 8.01
C THR A 199 12.99 7.80 8.35
N ALA A 200 12.24 6.71 8.24
CA ALA A 200 10.79 6.70 8.34
C ALA A 200 10.23 7.28 9.67
N PRO A 201 10.76 6.93 10.86
CA PRO A 201 10.40 7.61 12.11
C PRO A 201 10.57 9.13 12.07
N ASP A 202 11.66 9.63 11.51
CA ASP A 202 12.00 11.06 11.53
C ASP A 202 11.05 11.88 10.66
N VAL A 203 10.62 11.33 9.52
CA VAL A 203 9.56 11.95 8.70
C VAL A 203 8.25 12.05 9.49
N ASN A 204 7.83 10.96 10.15
CA ASN A 204 6.58 10.96 10.92
C ASN A 204 6.62 11.98 12.07
N GLN A 205 7.70 11.96 12.85
CA GLN A 205 7.89 12.87 13.97
C GLN A 205 7.96 14.33 13.52
N THR A 206 8.61 14.59 12.38
CA THR A 206 8.65 15.95 11.80
C THR A 206 7.28 16.44 11.41
N LEU A 207 6.50 15.67 10.64
CA LEU A 207 5.15 16.08 10.23
C LEU A 207 4.23 16.29 11.45
N ALA A 208 4.28 15.38 12.43
CA ALA A 208 3.52 15.50 13.66
C ALA A 208 3.90 16.75 14.47
N ARG A 209 5.21 17.03 14.61
CA ARG A 209 5.73 18.22 15.30
C ARG A 209 5.31 19.51 14.59
N LEU A 210 5.39 19.56 13.27
CA LEU A 210 5.01 20.72 12.47
C LEU A 210 3.50 20.98 12.56
N ALA A 211 2.67 19.93 12.48
CA ALA A 211 1.24 20.03 12.73
C ALA A 211 0.95 20.58 14.14
N LYS A 212 1.62 20.03 15.16
CA LYS A 212 1.48 20.46 16.56
C LYS A 212 1.89 21.92 16.76
N ALA A 213 2.95 22.37 16.10
CA ALA A 213 3.39 23.77 16.15
C ALA A 213 2.33 24.75 15.59
N LYS A 214 1.42 24.26 14.74
CA LYS A 214 0.29 25.02 14.20
C LYS A 214 -1.01 24.86 15.01
N GLY A 215 -1.00 24.13 16.13
CA GLY A 215 -2.14 24.01 17.04
C GLY A 215 -2.83 22.64 17.05
N VAL A 216 -2.41 21.69 16.20
CA VAL A 216 -2.94 20.33 16.23
C VAL A 216 -2.62 19.66 17.58
N GLN A 217 -3.62 19.02 18.17
CA GLN A 217 -3.45 18.25 19.41
C GLN A 217 -3.06 16.81 19.08
N ILE A 218 -2.18 16.22 19.89
CA ILE A 218 -1.75 14.83 19.74
C ILE A 218 -1.95 14.13 21.08
N CYS A 219 -2.79 13.10 21.10
CA CYS A 219 -3.11 12.31 22.27
C CYS A 219 -2.65 10.86 22.07
N GLU A 220 -1.45 10.55 22.58
CA GLU A 220 -0.91 9.18 22.64
C GLU A 220 -1.52 8.39 23.81
N GLY A 221 -1.52 7.05 23.73
CA GLY A 221 -2.18 6.15 24.68
C GLY A 221 -3.70 6.26 24.72
N VAL A 222 -4.32 6.83 23.69
CA VAL A 222 -5.77 7.03 23.59
C VAL A 222 -6.31 6.20 22.45
N ALA A 223 -6.99 5.11 22.79
CA ALA A 223 -7.61 4.22 21.82
C ALA A 223 -9.01 4.73 21.43
N VAL A 224 -9.30 4.77 20.13
CA VAL A 224 -10.67 4.93 19.63
C VAL A 224 -11.43 3.64 19.91
N GLN A 225 -12.57 3.76 20.58
CA GLN A 225 -13.44 2.64 20.94
C GLN A 225 -14.67 2.57 20.03
N LYS A 226 -15.23 3.72 19.65
CA LYS A 226 -16.43 3.80 18.82
C LYS A 226 -16.50 5.11 18.05
N VAL A 227 -17.08 5.05 16.85
CA VAL A 227 -17.45 6.24 16.07
C VAL A 227 -18.97 6.29 15.96
N ILE A 228 -19.60 7.22 16.64
CA ILE A 228 -21.05 7.41 16.66
C ILE A 228 -21.46 8.35 15.53
N THR A 229 -22.53 7.96 14.84
CA THR A 229 -23.12 8.76 13.77
C THR A 229 -24.58 9.07 14.06
N GLU A 230 -24.98 10.30 13.79
CA GLU A 230 -26.36 10.78 13.86
C GLU A 230 -26.78 11.27 12.48
N ASN A 231 -28.00 10.91 12.04
CA ASN A 231 -28.51 11.24 10.70
C ASN A 231 -27.56 10.86 9.55
N GLY A 232 -26.74 9.82 9.74
CA GLY A 232 -25.76 9.36 8.75
C GLY A 232 -24.45 10.15 8.70
N ARG A 233 -24.20 11.10 9.60
CA ARG A 233 -22.97 11.89 9.71
C ARG A 233 -22.21 11.53 11.00
N VAL A 234 -20.89 11.58 10.98
CA VAL A 234 -20.06 11.52 12.21
C VAL A 234 -20.50 12.60 13.21
N THR A 235 -20.51 12.26 14.50
CA THR A 235 -20.89 13.22 15.56
C THR A 235 -20.04 13.09 16.82
N ILE A 236 -19.75 11.86 17.26
CA ILE A 236 -18.97 11.61 18.49
C ILE A 236 -17.97 10.49 18.24
N VAL A 237 -16.75 10.67 18.73
CA VAL A 237 -15.74 9.61 18.86
C VAL A 237 -15.59 9.26 20.34
N GLU A 238 -15.96 8.03 20.69
CA GLU A 238 -15.73 7.47 22.03
C GLU A 238 -14.29 6.95 22.11
N THR A 239 -13.57 7.32 23.16
CA THR A 239 -12.18 6.94 23.37
C THR A 239 -11.97 6.35 24.76
N SER A 240 -10.82 5.71 24.99
CA SER A 240 -10.40 5.26 26.32
C SER A 240 -10.24 6.38 27.36
N SER A 241 -10.25 7.65 26.94
CA SER A 241 -9.98 8.81 27.81
C SER A 241 -11.09 9.86 27.79
N GLY A 242 -12.26 9.54 27.24
CA GLY A 242 -13.42 10.43 27.14
C GLY A 242 -13.95 10.56 25.72
N ASN A 243 -15.08 11.23 25.58
CA ASN A 243 -15.75 11.42 24.30
C ASN A 243 -15.38 12.76 23.67
N ILE A 244 -15.20 12.76 22.35
CA ILE A 244 -14.91 13.96 21.56
C ILE A 244 -16.06 14.17 20.58
N LYS A 245 -16.76 15.30 20.67
CA LYS A 245 -17.68 15.73 19.60
C LYS A 245 -16.87 16.22 18.40
N CYS A 246 -17.21 15.77 17.19
CA CYS A 246 -16.48 16.22 16.00
C CYS A 246 -17.33 16.26 14.73
N ASP A 247 -16.88 17.10 13.79
CA ASP A 247 -17.50 17.26 12.49
C ASP A 247 -16.98 16.23 11.49
N TYR A 248 -15.69 15.87 11.59
CA TYR A 248 -14.99 14.94 10.71
C TYR A 248 -14.25 13.86 11.50
N PHE A 249 -14.23 12.65 10.92
CA PHE A 249 -13.39 11.55 11.39
C PHE A 249 -12.54 11.00 10.25
N VAL A 250 -11.25 10.85 10.48
CA VAL A 250 -10.30 10.31 9.50
C VAL A 250 -9.67 9.03 10.04
N ASN A 251 -9.94 7.91 9.37
CA ASN A 251 -9.39 6.61 9.71
C ASN A 251 -8.02 6.40 9.05
N CYS A 252 -6.96 6.71 9.80
CA CYS A 252 -5.55 6.53 9.44
C CYS A 252 -4.90 5.37 10.21
N ALA A 253 -5.70 4.44 10.73
CA ALA A 253 -5.26 3.44 11.70
C ALA A 253 -4.48 2.26 11.08
N GLY A 254 -3.81 2.45 9.94
CA GLY A 254 -2.99 1.43 9.28
C GLY A 254 -3.68 0.07 9.16
N GLN A 255 -3.03 -0.98 9.68
CA GLN A 255 -3.59 -2.35 9.72
C GLN A 255 -4.88 -2.49 10.57
N TRP A 256 -5.12 -1.58 11.51
CA TRP A 256 -6.34 -1.56 12.32
C TRP A 256 -7.51 -0.86 11.63
N ALA A 257 -7.33 -0.22 10.47
CA ALA A 257 -8.39 0.58 9.83
C ALA A 257 -9.67 -0.21 9.56
N ARG A 258 -9.55 -1.52 9.28
CA ARG A 258 -10.72 -2.41 9.15
C ARG A 258 -11.46 -2.62 10.47
N ALA A 259 -10.73 -2.74 11.59
CA ALA A 259 -11.33 -2.87 12.91
C ALA A 259 -12.03 -1.55 13.31
N VAL A 260 -11.37 -0.41 13.10
CA VAL A 260 -11.95 0.93 13.33
C VAL A 260 -13.22 1.15 12.51
N GLY A 261 -13.24 0.76 11.23
CA GLY A 261 -14.46 0.86 10.41
C GLY A 261 -15.63 0.03 10.95
N LYS A 262 -15.38 -1.07 11.67
CA LYS A 262 -16.42 -1.86 12.35
C LYS A 262 -16.91 -1.24 13.65
N MET A 263 -16.11 -0.38 14.27
CA MET A 263 -16.47 0.37 15.48
C MET A 263 -17.44 1.53 15.17
N THR A 264 -17.73 1.80 13.89
CA THR A 264 -18.73 2.80 13.50
C THR A 264 -20.15 2.31 13.72
N SER A 265 -20.96 3.11 14.41
CA SER A 265 -22.32 2.79 14.84
C SER A 265 -23.31 3.88 14.37
N PRO A 266 -24.53 3.52 13.93
CA PRO A 266 -25.09 2.17 13.85
C PRO A 266 -24.62 1.37 12.62
N LYS A 267 -23.99 2.02 11.63
CA LYS A 267 -23.57 1.38 10.37
C LYS A 267 -22.04 1.34 10.25
N ALA A 268 -21.49 0.12 10.18
CA ALA A 268 -20.07 -0.08 9.93
C ALA A 268 -19.62 0.46 8.56
N VAL A 269 -18.43 1.05 8.56
CA VAL A 269 -17.70 1.51 7.38
C VAL A 269 -16.72 0.42 6.92
N LYS A 270 -16.60 0.23 5.60
CA LYS A 270 -15.72 -0.77 5.01
C LYS A 270 -14.33 -0.18 4.79
N ALA A 271 -13.30 -0.91 5.19
CA ALA A 271 -11.90 -0.66 4.85
C ALA A 271 -11.25 -2.02 4.53
N PRO A 272 -11.40 -2.51 3.28
CA PRO A 272 -10.96 -3.85 2.90
C PRO A 272 -9.44 -3.90 2.81
N LEU A 273 -8.81 -4.34 3.89
CA LEU A 273 -7.37 -4.60 3.96
C LEU A 273 -7.08 -5.77 4.90
N HIS A 274 -5.90 -6.35 4.77
CA HIS A 274 -5.40 -7.40 5.65
C HIS A 274 -3.88 -7.33 5.78
N SER A 275 -3.36 -7.72 6.95
CA SER A 275 -1.93 -7.70 7.20
C SER A 275 -1.24 -8.93 6.59
N CYS A 276 -0.04 -8.72 6.07
CA CYS A 276 0.87 -9.77 5.64
C CYS A 276 2.24 -9.55 6.23
N GLU A 277 2.98 -10.63 6.35
CA GLU A 277 4.40 -10.60 6.69
C GLU A 277 5.21 -9.92 5.59
N HIS A 278 6.21 -9.15 5.97
CA HIS A 278 7.14 -8.48 5.07
C HIS A 278 8.55 -8.49 5.66
N TYR A 279 9.53 -8.81 4.83
CA TYR A 279 10.86 -9.16 5.30
C TYR A 279 11.94 -8.20 4.78
N TYR A 280 12.89 -7.89 5.65
CA TYR A 280 14.20 -7.38 5.28
C TYR A 280 15.26 -7.75 6.30
N LEU A 281 16.49 -7.95 5.84
CA LEU A 281 17.68 -8.10 6.65
C LEU A 281 18.43 -6.78 6.75
N ILE A 282 19.16 -6.60 7.84
CA ILE A 282 20.16 -5.55 8.02
C ILE A 282 21.50 -6.23 8.28
N THR A 283 22.55 -5.85 7.56
CA THR A 283 23.92 -6.30 7.84
C THR A 283 24.66 -5.35 8.78
N LYS A 284 25.77 -5.83 9.37
CA LYS A 284 26.74 -4.94 10.02
C LYS A 284 27.47 -4.09 8.97
N ALA A 285 28.12 -3.02 9.43
CA ALA A 285 28.92 -2.15 8.58
C ALA A 285 30.03 -2.95 7.87
N GLN A 286 30.27 -2.62 6.61
CA GLN A 286 31.23 -3.28 5.74
C GLN A 286 32.08 -2.22 5.02
N GLN A 287 33.32 -2.59 4.69
CA GLN A 287 34.20 -1.70 3.93
C GLN A 287 33.76 -1.61 2.47
N GLY A 288 33.79 -0.40 1.90
CA GLY A 288 33.50 -0.19 0.47
C GLY A 288 32.02 0.05 0.13
N ILE A 289 31.13 0.15 1.13
CA ILE A 289 29.75 0.60 0.92
C ILE A 289 29.73 2.13 0.82
N ASP A 290 29.29 2.64 -0.34
CA ASP A 290 29.09 4.07 -0.55
C ASP A 290 27.82 4.55 0.17
N PRO A 291 27.89 5.58 1.06
CA PRO A 291 26.73 6.19 1.71
C PRO A 291 25.66 6.75 0.75
N MET A 292 26.03 7.00 -0.51
CA MET A 292 25.19 7.51 -1.59
C MET A 292 24.94 6.45 -2.69
N MET A 293 25.22 5.18 -2.41
CA MET A 293 24.85 4.07 -3.29
C MET A 293 23.34 4.15 -3.63
N PRO A 294 22.97 4.04 -4.91
CA PRO A 294 21.58 3.99 -5.30
C PRO A 294 20.78 2.90 -4.62
N VAL A 295 19.48 3.14 -4.45
CA VAL A 295 18.54 2.07 -4.14
C VAL A 295 18.49 1.13 -5.34
N VAL A 296 18.81 -0.15 -5.14
CA VAL A 296 18.71 -1.16 -6.20
C VAL A 296 17.39 -1.92 -6.03
N ARG A 297 16.64 -2.11 -7.11
CA ARG A 297 15.46 -2.99 -7.17
C ARG A 297 15.64 -4.01 -8.28
N ASP A 298 15.69 -5.29 -7.89
CA ASP A 298 15.64 -6.43 -8.79
C ASP A 298 14.27 -7.09 -8.66
N TYR A 299 13.34 -6.68 -9.51
CA TYR A 299 11.97 -7.21 -9.50
C TYR A 299 11.93 -8.70 -9.86
N ASP A 300 12.82 -9.12 -10.75
CA ASP A 300 12.91 -10.50 -11.24
C ASP A 300 13.62 -11.42 -10.22
N GLY A 301 14.41 -10.85 -9.32
CA GLY A 301 14.97 -11.51 -8.13
C GLY A 301 14.15 -11.28 -6.85
N HIS A 302 12.99 -10.61 -6.93
CA HIS A 302 12.10 -10.32 -5.80
C HIS A 302 12.65 -9.36 -4.72
N VAL A 303 13.75 -8.64 -4.97
CA VAL A 303 14.56 -8.00 -3.90
C VAL A 303 14.84 -6.51 -4.15
N TYR A 304 15.10 -5.79 -3.06
CA TYR A 304 15.58 -4.42 -3.04
C TYR A 304 16.70 -4.24 -2.01
N PHE A 305 17.53 -3.23 -2.22
CA PHE A 305 18.70 -2.93 -1.39
C PHE A 305 18.87 -1.43 -1.24
N ARG A 306 19.37 -1.02 -0.08
CA ARG A 306 19.91 0.33 0.14
C ARG A 306 21.09 0.26 1.11
N GLU A 307 21.92 1.29 1.07
CA GLU A 307 22.86 1.56 2.16
C GLU A 307 22.09 1.81 3.47
N TRP A 308 22.62 1.25 4.57
CA TRP A 308 22.11 1.47 5.91
C TRP A 308 23.21 1.40 6.97
N SER A 309 23.59 2.55 7.53
CA SER A 309 24.59 2.67 8.60
C SER A 309 25.94 2.01 8.26
N GLY A 310 26.42 2.21 7.04
CA GLY A 310 27.65 1.59 6.51
C GLY A 310 27.52 0.10 6.15
N GLY A 311 26.34 -0.49 6.36
CA GLY A 311 25.98 -1.83 5.89
C GLY A 311 24.90 -1.74 4.80
N ILE A 312 24.15 -2.83 4.65
CA ILE A 312 23.05 -2.95 3.68
C ILE A 312 21.76 -3.33 4.41
N LEU A 313 20.68 -2.65 4.06
CA LEU A 313 19.32 -3.10 4.31
C LEU A 313 18.81 -3.73 3.01
N ALA A 314 18.45 -5.01 3.07
CA ALA A 314 17.98 -5.76 1.91
C ALA A 314 16.71 -6.54 2.23
N GLY A 315 15.66 -6.37 1.42
CA GLY A 315 14.38 -7.04 1.62
C GLY A 315 13.71 -7.33 0.29
N GLY A 316 12.47 -7.78 0.32
CA GLY A 316 11.81 -8.18 -0.91
C GLY A 316 10.34 -8.50 -0.76
N PHE A 317 9.74 -8.96 -1.86
CA PHE A 317 8.37 -9.46 -1.91
C PHE A 317 8.39 -10.84 -2.54
N GLU A 318 8.30 -11.86 -1.71
CA GLU A 318 8.33 -13.25 -2.12
C GLU A 318 7.08 -13.64 -2.94
N PRO A 319 7.19 -14.63 -3.85
CA PRO A 319 6.06 -15.10 -4.66
C PRO A 319 4.99 -15.84 -3.84
N ASN A 320 5.29 -16.27 -2.62
CA ASN A 320 4.41 -17.03 -1.72
C ASN A 320 4.12 -16.27 -0.39
N PRO A 321 3.54 -15.07 -0.45
CA PRO A 321 3.39 -14.20 0.71
C PRO A 321 2.49 -14.82 1.79
N LYS A 322 2.79 -14.51 3.06
CA LYS A 322 2.07 -15.01 4.24
C LYS A 322 1.14 -13.95 4.82
N PRO A 323 -0.19 -14.05 4.66
CA PRO A 323 -1.11 -13.22 5.41
C PRO A 323 -1.03 -13.56 6.90
N CYS A 324 -1.02 -12.56 7.77
CA CYS A 324 -0.87 -12.73 9.21
C CYS A 324 -2.10 -12.26 9.99
N PHE A 325 -2.08 -12.36 11.32
CA PHE A 325 -3.17 -11.94 12.21
C PHE A 325 -4.55 -12.53 11.85
N HIS A 326 -4.58 -13.81 11.47
CA HIS A 326 -5.82 -14.49 11.09
C HIS A 326 -6.90 -14.50 12.17
N LYS A 327 -6.54 -14.39 13.45
CA LYS A 327 -7.49 -14.31 14.57
C LYS A 327 -7.77 -12.88 15.06
N GLY A 328 -7.09 -11.89 14.48
CA GLY A 328 -7.06 -10.51 14.97
C GLY A 328 -5.62 -10.09 15.24
N ILE A 329 -5.39 -8.77 15.23
CA ILE A 329 -4.12 -8.21 15.68
C ILE A 329 -4.11 -8.29 17.22
N PRO A 330 -3.03 -8.76 17.86
CA PRO A 330 -2.93 -8.79 19.32
C PRO A 330 -3.14 -7.41 19.94
N ASP A 331 -3.71 -7.39 21.15
CA ASP A 331 -3.81 -6.15 21.93
C ASP A 331 -2.41 -5.60 22.23
N LYS A 332 -2.27 -4.27 22.21
CA LYS A 332 -1.00 -3.56 22.46
C LYS A 332 0.15 -3.99 21.55
N PHE A 333 -0.15 -4.32 20.28
CA PHE A 333 0.87 -4.57 19.26
C PHE A 333 1.51 -3.25 18.81
N GLU A 334 2.49 -2.77 19.60
CA GLU A 334 3.17 -1.48 19.45
C GLU A 334 4.69 -1.70 19.42
N PHE A 335 5.39 -1.18 18.40
CA PHE A 335 6.83 -1.41 18.21
C PHE A 335 7.23 -2.90 18.21
N GLN A 336 6.32 -3.77 17.77
CA GLN A 336 6.51 -5.21 17.73
C GLN A 336 6.73 -5.70 16.31
N LEU A 337 7.54 -6.74 16.19
CA LEU A 337 7.77 -7.51 14.98
C LEU A 337 7.20 -8.92 15.15
N LEU A 338 6.98 -9.59 14.05
CA LEU A 338 6.71 -11.02 14.03
C LEU A 338 8.02 -11.81 14.20
N PRO A 339 7.96 -13.08 14.63
CA PRO A 339 9.15 -13.93 14.67
C PRO A 339 9.84 -13.99 13.31
N ALA A 340 11.18 -13.98 13.32
CA ALA A 340 11.96 -14.19 12.12
C ALA A 340 11.72 -15.61 11.57
N ASP A 341 11.59 -15.73 10.24
CA ASP A 341 11.38 -16.98 9.52
C ASP A 341 12.41 -17.07 8.38
N TRP A 342 13.53 -17.72 8.69
CA TRP A 342 14.68 -17.82 7.77
C TRP A 342 14.39 -18.74 6.59
N ASP A 343 13.66 -19.83 6.82
CA ASP A 343 13.30 -20.78 5.76
C ASP A 343 12.43 -20.10 4.71
N HIS A 344 11.49 -19.27 5.14
CA HIS A 344 10.67 -18.47 4.23
C HIS A 344 11.46 -17.36 3.54
N PHE A 345 12.37 -16.71 4.27
CA PHE A 345 13.22 -15.66 3.74
C PHE A 345 14.26 -16.17 2.73
N GLN A 346 14.53 -17.48 2.68
CA GLN A 346 15.57 -18.08 1.83
C GLN A 346 15.49 -17.65 0.36
N ILE A 347 14.29 -17.59 -0.23
CA ILE A 347 14.12 -17.17 -1.64
C ILE A 347 14.59 -15.73 -1.88
N LEU A 348 14.36 -14.84 -0.92
CA LEU A 348 14.83 -13.46 -0.98
C LEU A 348 16.34 -13.41 -0.71
N LEU A 349 16.84 -14.21 0.23
CA LEU A 349 18.27 -14.30 0.52
C LEU A 349 19.08 -14.76 -0.70
N ASP A 350 18.58 -15.74 -1.46
CA ASP A 350 19.19 -16.21 -2.70
C ASP A 350 19.25 -15.09 -3.74
N GLY A 351 18.14 -14.34 -3.92
CA GLY A 351 18.10 -13.17 -4.79
C GLY A 351 19.05 -12.04 -4.34
N ILE A 352 19.17 -11.85 -3.02
CA ILE A 352 20.06 -10.87 -2.39
C ILE A 352 21.52 -11.20 -2.71
N VAL A 353 21.94 -12.43 -2.45
CA VAL A 353 23.32 -12.89 -2.69
C VAL A 353 23.65 -12.94 -4.18
N HIS A 354 22.69 -13.34 -5.02
CA HIS A 354 22.85 -13.30 -6.48
C HIS A 354 23.12 -11.88 -6.98
N ARG A 355 22.29 -10.91 -6.59
CA ARG A 355 22.42 -9.53 -7.07
C ARG A 355 23.60 -8.79 -6.44
N MET A 356 23.96 -9.08 -5.18
CA MET A 356 25.11 -8.45 -4.50
C MET A 356 25.99 -9.52 -3.84
N PRO A 357 26.90 -10.17 -4.60
CA PRO A 357 27.72 -11.28 -4.12
C PRO A 357 28.55 -11.02 -2.87
N LEU A 358 28.93 -9.75 -2.61
CA LEU A 358 29.60 -9.31 -1.38
C LEU A 358 28.83 -9.75 -0.12
N LEU A 359 27.49 -9.84 -0.19
CA LEU A 359 26.66 -10.19 0.95
C LEU A 359 26.72 -11.68 1.34
N SER A 360 27.34 -12.54 0.53
CA SER A 360 27.54 -13.96 0.86
C SER A 360 28.41 -14.18 2.11
N SER A 361 29.30 -13.23 2.42
CA SER A 361 30.18 -13.28 3.60
C SER A 361 29.84 -12.21 4.65
N ALA A 362 28.75 -11.45 4.44
CA ALA A 362 28.36 -10.37 5.34
C ALA A 362 27.79 -10.90 6.66
N GLU A 363 28.15 -10.26 7.77
CA GLU A 363 27.52 -10.53 9.06
C GLU A 363 26.13 -9.88 9.12
N VAL A 364 25.10 -10.70 9.33
CA VAL A 364 23.74 -10.21 9.55
C VAL A 364 23.60 -9.65 10.96
N ARG A 365 23.09 -8.42 11.08
CA ARG A 365 22.72 -7.80 12.35
C ARG A 365 21.33 -8.26 12.80
N GLN A 366 20.37 -8.29 11.89
CA GLN A 366 18.97 -8.60 12.19
C GLN A 366 18.22 -9.03 10.93
N LEU A 367 17.35 -10.04 11.06
CA LEU A 367 16.25 -10.28 10.13
C LEU A 367 14.97 -9.70 10.74
N THR A 368 14.29 -8.84 10.01
CA THR A 368 13.03 -8.21 10.40
C THR A 368 11.89 -8.88 9.67
N ASN A 369 10.87 -9.32 10.41
CA ASN A 369 9.57 -9.72 9.89
C ASN A 369 8.53 -8.73 10.43
N GLY A 370 8.14 -7.74 9.63
CA GLY A 370 7.18 -6.71 10.00
C GLY A 370 5.81 -6.98 9.36
N PRO A 371 4.69 -6.80 10.08
CA PRO A 371 3.39 -6.86 9.45
C PRO A 371 3.13 -5.58 8.63
N GLU A 372 2.66 -5.73 7.40
CA GLU A 372 2.24 -4.62 6.52
C GLU A 372 0.80 -4.83 6.05
N SER A 373 0.03 -3.75 5.91
CA SER A 373 -1.37 -3.84 5.46
C SER A 373 -1.50 -3.73 3.95
N PHE A 374 -2.16 -4.71 3.34
CA PHE A 374 -2.43 -4.76 1.90
C PHE A 374 -3.92 -4.76 1.59
N THR A 375 -4.23 -4.24 0.41
CA THR A 375 -5.58 -4.10 -0.15
C THR A 375 -5.79 -5.11 -1.29
N PRO A 376 -7.05 -5.48 -1.62
CA PRO A 376 -7.33 -6.52 -2.61
C PRO A 376 -6.74 -6.30 -4.01
N ASP A 377 -6.52 -5.04 -4.39
CA ASP A 377 -6.04 -4.62 -5.72
C ASP A 377 -4.67 -3.94 -5.68
N SER A 378 -4.00 -3.97 -4.52
CA SER A 378 -2.71 -3.32 -4.27
C SER A 378 -2.70 -1.79 -4.51
N HIS A 379 -3.87 -1.12 -4.46
CA HIS A 379 -3.97 0.35 -4.44
C HIS A 379 -4.38 0.85 -3.05
N TRP A 380 -3.99 2.04 -2.65
CA TRP A 380 -4.33 2.58 -1.33
C TRP A 380 -5.84 2.76 -1.13
N LEU A 381 -6.29 2.81 0.13
CA LEU A 381 -7.65 3.21 0.49
C LEU A 381 -7.66 4.69 0.87
N LEU A 382 -8.09 5.56 -0.04
CA LEU A 382 -8.16 7.01 0.15
C LEU A 382 -9.56 7.52 -0.15
N GLY A 383 -10.14 8.30 0.77
CA GLY A 383 -11.33 9.10 0.45
C GLY A 383 -12.53 8.92 1.38
N LYS A 384 -13.65 9.52 0.95
CA LYS A 384 -14.90 9.64 1.71
C LYS A 384 -15.69 8.32 1.73
N SER A 385 -16.16 7.93 2.91
CA SER A 385 -17.07 6.80 3.08
C SER A 385 -18.37 7.03 2.32
N PRO A 386 -18.86 6.06 1.51
CA PRO A 386 -20.16 6.18 0.84
C PRO A 386 -21.35 5.98 1.77
N LYS A 387 -21.13 5.63 3.05
CA LYS A 387 -22.20 5.30 4.01
C LYS A 387 -22.38 6.31 5.13
N VAL A 388 -21.30 7.02 5.46
CA VAL A 388 -21.25 7.92 6.61
C VAL A 388 -20.61 9.21 6.14
N GLU A 389 -21.36 10.30 6.23
CA GLU A 389 -20.89 11.62 5.89
C GLU A 389 -19.79 12.07 6.86
N ASN A 390 -18.80 12.80 6.34
CA ASN A 390 -17.61 13.26 7.04
C ASN A 390 -16.72 12.15 7.67
N TYR A 391 -16.90 10.91 7.26
CA TYR A 391 -15.97 9.82 7.56
C TYR A 391 -15.02 9.61 6.37
N PHE A 392 -13.72 9.78 6.58
CA PHE A 392 -12.67 9.58 5.58
C PHE A 392 -11.76 8.41 5.96
N ILE A 393 -11.09 7.81 4.98
CA ILE A 393 -10.09 6.74 5.19
C ILE A 393 -8.82 7.11 4.44
N ALA A 394 -7.68 6.91 5.09
CA ALA A 394 -6.37 6.83 4.45
C ALA A 394 -5.60 5.66 5.07
N ALA A 395 -5.66 4.49 4.44
CA ALA A 395 -5.08 3.25 4.97
C ALA A 395 -4.72 2.26 3.85
N GLY A 396 -4.19 1.09 4.22
CA GLY A 396 -3.87 0.04 3.25
C GLY A 396 -2.79 0.48 2.27
N MET A 397 -1.71 1.07 2.79
CA MET A 397 -0.66 1.69 1.97
C MET A 397 0.24 0.68 1.24
N ASN A 398 -0.03 -0.63 1.31
CA ASN A 398 0.63 -1.68 0.54
C ASN A 398 2.17 -1.60 0.58
N SER A 399 2.77 -1.47 1.79
CA SER A 399 4.23 -1.31 1.98
C SER A 399 4.86 -0.09 1.26
N THR A 400 4.05 0.87 0.82
CA THR A 400 4.47 2.13 0.16
C THR A 400 4.05 3.36 0.96
N GLY A 401 3.77 3.19 2.26
CA GLY A 401 3.28 4.25 3.13
C GLY A 401 4.21 5.47 3.20
N ILE A 402 5.51 5.26 3.40
CA ILE A 402 6.47 6.37 3.53
C ILE A 402 6.58 7.19 2.24
N VAL A 403 6.70 6.53 1.09
CA VAL A 403 6.80 7.23 -0.21
C VAL A 403 5.48 7.90 -0.60
N GLY A 404 4.33 7.35 -0.20
CA GLY A 404 3.01 7.88 -0.55
C GLY A 404 2.44 8.93 0.41
N ALA A 405 2.89 8.96 1.66
CA ALA A 405 2.16 9.66 2.72
C ALA A 405 2.07 11.18 2.53
N GLY A 406 3.12 11.85 2.06
CA GLY A 406 3.10 13.29 1.83
C GLY A 406 1.94 13.70 0.92
N GLY A 407 1.91 13.17 -0.31
CA GLY A 407 0.85 13.51 -1.26
C GLY A 407 -0.50 12.91 -0.90
N ALA A 408 -0.56 11.70 -0.33
CA ALA A 408 -1.82 11.12 0.14
C ALA A 408 -2.48 12.00 1.23
N GLY A 409 -1.68 12.52 2.16
CA GLY A 409 -2.13 13.48 3.18
C GLY A 409 -2.59 14.80 2.57
N LYS A 410 -1.83 15.37 1.62
CA LYS A 410 -2.21 16.59 0.89
C LYS A 410 -3.58 16.47 0.26
N TYR A 411 -3.78 15.46 -0.60
CA TYR A 411 -5.01 15.36 -1.38
C TYR A 411 -6.20 14.94 -0.51
N LEU A 412 -5.99 14.17 0.57
CA LEU A 412 -7.08 13.88 1.49
C LEU A 412 -7.48 15.13 2.31
N ALA A 413 -6.52 15.93 2.78
CA ALA A 413 -6.79 17.19 3.47
C ALA A 413 -7.52 18.18 2.56
N GLU A 414 -7.10 18.28 1.29
CA GLU A 414 -7.80 19.04 0.25
C GLU A 414 -9.26 18.58 0.11
N TRP A 415 -9.49 17.27 0.03
CA TRP A 415 -10.85 16.72 -0.05
C TRP A 415 -11.71 17.07 1.16
N ILE A 416 -11.14 17.01 2.36
CA ILE A 416 -11.84 17.33 3.61
C ILE A 416 -12.26 18.81 3.63
N VAL A 417 -11.36 19.70 3.22
CA VAL A 417 -11.56 21.16 3.29
C VAL A 417 -12.43 21.68 2.15
N GLU A 418 -12.20 21.23 0.92
CA GLU A 418 -12.80 21.79 -0.30
C GLU A 418 -14.03 21.01 -0.80
N GLY A 419 -14.22 19.80 -0.27
CA GLY A 419 -15.30 18.87 -0.64
C GLY A 419 -15.02 18.04 -1.90
N ASP A 420 -13.95 18.34 -2.64
CA ASP A 420 -13.48 17.61 -3.83
C ASP A 420 -11.94 17.66 -3.91
N THR A 421 -11.34 16.96 -4.87
CA THR A 421 -9.88 16.87 -5.05
C THR A 421 -9.47 17.37 -6.43
N SER A 422 -8.41 18.18 -6.52
CA SER A 422 -7.80 18.62 -7.79
C SER A 422 -7.21 17.49 -8.63
N LEU A 423 -7.01 16.30 -8.05
CA LEU A 423 -6.48 15.12 -8.72
C LEU A 423 -7.54 14.02 -8.77
N ASN A 424 -7.73 13.37 -9.92
CA ASN A 424 -8.64 12.22 -10.00
C ASN A 424 -8.09 11.02 -9.21
N LEU A 425 -8.67 10.78 -8.03
CA LEU A 425 -8.30 9.70 -7.12
C LEU A 425 -9.14 8.42 -7.29
N TRP A 426 -9.93 8.25 -8.35
CA TRP A 426 -10.85 7.11 -8.49
C TRP A 426 -10.19 5.74 -8.29
N ALA A 427 -8.96 5.55 -8.79
CA ALA A 427 -8.18 4.32 -8.61
C ALA A 427 -7.85 4.01 -7.13
N TYR A 428 -7.82 5.03 -6.28
CA TYR A 428 -7.54 4.94 -4.84
C TYR A 428 -8.79 5.15 -3.98
N ASP A 429 -9.91 5.50 -4.60
CA ASP A 429 -11.16 5.79 -3.91
C ASP A 429 -11.69 4.57 -3.17
N VAL A 430 -12.10 4.74 -1.91
CA VAL A 430 -12.66 3.67 -1.06
C VAL A 430 -13.97 3.08 -1.62
N ARG A 431 -14.64 3.78 -2.53
CA ARG A 431 -15.89 3.37 -3.17
C ARG A 431 -15.70 2.28 -4.21
N ARG A 432 -14.48 2.08 -4.73
CA ARG A 432 -14.17 1.04 -5.73
C ARG A 432 -14.39 -0.39 -5.21
N PHE A 433 -14.48 -0.58 -3.89
CA PHE A 433 -14.74 -1.90 -3.32
C PHE A 433 -16.21 -2.09 -2.91
N VAL A 434 -16.80 -3.23 -3.28
CA VAL A 434 -18.12 -3.64 -2.78
C VAL A 434 -18.06 -4.29 -1.40
N ARG A 435 -19.21 -4.52 -0.76
CA ARG A 435 -19.30 -5.13 0.59
C ARG A 435 -18.54 -6.47 0.69
N LEU A 436 -18.59 -7.28 -0.37
CA LEU A 436 -17.99 -8.62 -0.40
C LEU A 436 -16.47 -8.57 -0.25
N HIS A 437 -15.81 -7.51 -0.74
CA HIS A 437 -14.37 -7.34 -0.63
C HIS A 437 -13.90 -7.08 0.82
N ASN A 438 -14.80 -6.73 1.75
CA ASN A 438 -14.45 -6.57 3.16
C ASN A 438 -14.58 -7.88 3.98
N ASN A 439 -14.90 -9.00 3.32
CA ASN A 439 -14.97 -10.33 3.93
C ASN A 439 -13.57 -10.82 4.32
N LYS A 440 -13.45 -11.38 5.54
CA LYS A 440 -12.15 -11.78 6.11
C LYS A 440 -11.49 -12.93 5.34
N LYS A 441 -12.27 -13.90 4.87
CA LYS A 441 -11.77 -15.03 4.07
C LYS A 441 -11.29 -14.54 2.72
N PHE A 442 -12.11 -13.73 2.02
CA PHE A 442 -11.70 -13.12 0.75
C PHE A 442 -10.39 -12.35 0.89
N LEU A 443 -10.29 -11.48 1.90
CA LEU A 443 -9.09 -10.68 2.12
C LEU A 443 -7.86 -11.56 2.35
N ARG A 444 -7.94 -12.54 3.25
CA ARG A 444 -6.83 -13.47 3.51
C ARG A 444 -6.40 -14.21 2.25
N ASP A 445 -7.37 -14.79 1.52
CA ASP A 445 -7.08 -15.60 0.35
C ASP A 445 -6.56 -14.71 -0.81
N ARG A 446 -7.02 -13.46 -0.93
CA ARG A 446 -6.52 -12.50 -1.95
C ARG A 446 -5.12 -12.00 -1.66
N MET A 447 -4.75 -11.85 -0.38
CA MET A 447 -3.41 -11.37 -0.03
C MET A 447 -2.28 -12.34 -0.39
N THR A 448 -2.57 -13.65 -0.56
CA THR A 448 -1.57 -14.61 -1.03
C THR A 448 -1.11 -14.32 -2.47
N GLU A 449 -1.82 -13.46 -3.19
CA GLU A 449 -1.51 -13.05 -4.56
C GLU A 449 -1.21 -11.54 -4.66
N ALA A 450 -1.99 -10.69 -3.97
CA ALA A 450 -1.85 -9.23 -4.06
C ALA A 450 -0.48 -8.71 -3.58
N VAL A 451 0.16 -9.40 -2.62
CA VAL A 451 1.49 -9.03 -2.13
C VAL A 451 2.58 -9.40 -3.15
N ALA A 452 2.59 -10.65 -3.64
CA ALA A 452 3.54 -11.11 -4.67
C ALA A 452 3.52 -10.22 -5.92
N ASN A 453 2.31 -9.78 -6.28
CA ASN A 453 2.03 -8.85 -7.38
C ASN A 453 2.73 -7.48 -7.30
N HIS A 454 3.40 -7.15 -6.20
CA HIS A 454 4.26 -5.96 -6.13
C HIS A 454 5.47 -6.08 -7.06
N TYR A 455 6.07 -7.28 -7.16
CA TYR A 455 7.32 -7.49 -7.90
C TYR A 455 7.17 -8.39 -9.13
N LEU A 456 6.09 -9.18 -9.20
CA LEU A 456 5.77 -9.92 -10.41
C LEU A 456 5.58 -8.97 -11.60
N LEU A 457 6.05 -9.40 -12.77
CA LEU A 457 5.79 -8.72 -14.02
C LEU A 457 4.29 -8.85 -14.33
N LYS A 458 3.60 -7.71 -14.44
CA LYS A 458 2.19 -7.66 -14.80
C LYS A 458 2.02 -7.23 -16.24
N TYR A 459 1.37 -8.07 -17.02
CA TYR A 459 0.97 -7.73 -18.37
C TYR A 459 -0.39 -7.02 -18.39
N PRO A 460 -0.73 -6.34 -19.49
CA PRO A 460 -2.04 -5.73 -19.64
C PRO A 460 -3.14 -6.79 -19.54
N ARG A 461 -4.14 -6.54 -18.70
CA ARG A 461 -5.30 -7.41 -18.45
C ARG A 461 -4.99 -8.71 -17.69
N ASP A 462 -3.89 -8.76 -16.94
CA ASP A 462 -3.68 -9.81 -15.95
C ASP A 462 -4.82 -9.84 -14.93
N GLU A 463 -5.41 -11.02 -14.75
CA GLU A 463 -6.52 -11.26 -13.83
C GLU A 463 -6.04 -11.95 -12.55
N TYR A 464 -6.65 -11.59 -11.42
CA TYR A 464 -6.40 -12.29 -10.16
C TYR A 464 -6.98 -13.71 -10.20
N LYS A 465 -6.23 -14.66 -9.64
CA LYS A 465 -6.59 -16.08 -9.54
C LYS A 465 -7.27 -16.43 -8.22
N THR A 466 -7.00 -15.66 -7.17
CA THR A 466 -7.54 -15.88 -5.82
C THR A 466 -8.80 -15.03 -5.56
N GLY A 467 -9.64 -15.45 -4.62
CA GLY A 467 -10.83 -14.67 -4.23
C GLY A 467 -11.85 -14.46 -5.36
N ARG A 468 -11.98 -15.43 -6.25
CA ARG A 468 -12.89 -15.43 -7.42
C ARG A 468 -14.28 -15.98 -7.09
N LYS A 469 -15.20 -15.86 -8.03
CA LYS A 469 -16.59 -16.35 -7.96
C LYS A 469 -17.35 -15.78 -6.74
N LEU A 470 -17.08 -14.53 -6.37
CA LEU A 470 -17.81 -13.82 -5.31
C LEU A 470 -19.24 -13.46 -5.74
N ARG A 471 -19.44 -13.16 -7.02
CA ARG A 471 -20.72 -12.95 -7.68
C ARG A 471 -20.65 -13.56 -9.07
N CYS A 472 -21.68 -14.30 -9.43
CA CYS A 472 -21.87 -14.83 -10.76
C CYS A 472 -23.22 -14.33 -11.28
N SER A 473 -23.33 -14.10 -12.58
CA SER A 473 -24.63 -13.86 -13.19
C SER A 473 -25.45 -15.15 -13.24
N PRO A 474 -26.77 -15.06 -13.44
CA PRO A 474 -27.61 -16.24 -13.74
C PRO A 474 -27.16 -17.03 -14.98
N LEU A 475 -26.39 -16.40 -15.88
CA LEU A 475 -25.87 -17.03 -17.09
C LEU A 475 -24.52 -17.71 -16.89
N HIS A 476 -23.82 -17.49 -15.76
CA HIS A 476 -22.44 -17.89 -15.57
C HIS A 476 -22.14 -19.34 -15.97
N THR A 477 -22.93 -20.31 -15.49
CA THR A 477 -22.73 -21.73 -15.83
C THR A 477 -22.95 -22.02 -17.31
N ARG A 478 -23.91 -21.33 -17.96
CA ARG A 478 -24.13 -21.48 -19.41
C ARG A 478 -22.98 -20.90 -20.22
N LEU A 479 -22.44 -19.76 -19.77
CA LEU A 479 -21.28 -19.13 -20.40
C LEU A 479 -20.02 -19.99 -20.21
N GLU A 480 -19.82 -20.57 -19.01
CA GLU A 480 -18.71 -21.49 -18.72
C GLU A 480 -18.75 -22.71 -19.66
N VAL A 481 -19.92 -23.34 -19.85
CA VAL A 481 -20.11 -24.44 -20.80
C VAL A 481 -19.85 -24.01 -22.26
N ALA A 482 -20.19 -22.76 -22.60
CA ALA A 482 -19.94 -22.20 -23.92
C ALA A 482 -18.47 -21.78 -24.17
N GLY A 483 -17.57 -21.99 -23.20
CA GLY A 483 -16.15 -21.69 -23.34
C GLY A 483 -15.75 -20.28 -22.90
N ALA A 484 -16.57 -19.60 -22.08
CA ALA A 484 -16.22 -18.29 -21.55
C ALA A 484 -14.94 -18.32 -20.71
N VAL A 485 -14.01 -17.43 -21.03
CA VAL A 485 -12.87 -17.07 -20.18
C VAL A 485 -13.25 -15.88 -19.34
N PHE A 486 -13.25 -16.04 -18.01
CA PHE A 486 -13.76 -15.02 -17.10
C PHE A 486 -12.64 -14.12 -16.54
N GLY A 487 -12.91 -12.82 -16.53
CA GLY A 487 -12.23 -11.82 -15.71
C GLY A 487 -13.11 -11.40 -14.53
N GLU A 488 -12.56 -10.59 -13.62
CA GLU A 488 -13.30 -10.08 -12.46
C GLU A 488 -13.56 -8.57 -12.57
N THR A 489 -14.79 -8.15 -12.28
CA THR A 489 -15.12 -6.73 -12.16
C THR A 489 -16.17 -6.51 -11.07
N MET A 490 -15.85 -5.74 -10.03
CA MET A 490 -16.78 -5.42 -8.94
C MET A 490 -17.41 -6.67 -8.28
N ALA A 491 -16.56 -7.68 -8.06
CA ALA A 491 -16.85 -9.02 -7.57
C ALA A 491 -17.60 -9.93 -8.56
N TYR A 492 -17.95 -9.46 -9.76
CA TYR A 492 -18.58 -10.31 -10.79
C TYR A 492 -17.55 -11.06 -11.63
N GLU A 493 -17.84 -12.32 -11.87
CA GLU A 493 -17.29 -13.08 -13.00
C GLU A 493 -17.91 -12.57 -14.30
N ARG A 494 -17.10 -11.98 -15.17
CA ARG A 494 -17.52 -11.46 -16.48
C ARG A 494 -16.79 -12.20 -17.59
N ALA A 495 -17.53 -12.73 -18.55
CA ALA A 495 -16.93 -13.30 -19.76
C ALA A 495 -16.15 -12.21 -20.50
N MET A 496 -14.87 -12.45 -20.72
CA MET A 496 -13.95 -11.53 -21.41
C MET A 496 -13.85 -11.86 -22.90
N TYR A 497 -13.85 -13.16 -23.20
CA TYR A 497 -13.93 -13.75 -24.53
C TYR A 497 -14.34 -15.22 -24.39
N PHE A 498 -14.61 -15.88 -25.51
CA PHE A 498 -14.96 -17.30 -25.61
C PHE A 498 -13.91 -18.04 -26.43
N THR A 499 -13.61 -19.27 -26.04
CA THR A 499 -12.74 -20.16 -26.82
C THR A 499 -13.25 -21.61 -26.77
N THR A 500 -13.12 -22.32 -27.89
CA THR A 500 -13.42 -23.75 -28.00
C THR A 500 -12.20 -24.63 -27.78
N GLU A 501 -11.01 -24.04 -27.67
CA GLU A 501 -9.80 -24.76 -27.28
C GLU A 501 -9.95 -25.23 -25.83
N ASP A 502 -9.41 -26.42 -25.52
CA ASP A 502 -9.47 -26.94 -24.16
C ASP A 502 -8.81 -25.94 -23.20
N ASN A 503 -9.61 -25.41 -22.27
CA ASN A 503 -9.23 -24.35 -21.34
C ASN A 503 -8.18 -24.83 -20.28
N SER A 504 -7.53 -25.97 -20.52
CA SER A 504 -6.36 -26.46 -19.80
C SER A 504 -5.16 -25.52 -19.94
N PHE A 505 -5.10 -24.68 -20.98
CA PHE A 505 -4.14 -23.57 -21.09
C PHE A 505 -4.29 -22.51 -19.98
N GLY A 506 -5.48 -22.36 -19.37
CA GLY A 506 -5.68 -21.52 -18.19
C GLY A 506 -5.27 -22.18 -16.87
N LYS A 507 -5.03 -23.50 -16.87
CA LYS A 507 -4.64 -24.28 -15.68
C LYS A 507 -3.13 -24.41 -15.53
N GLU A 508 -2.37 -24.31 -16.62
CA GLU A 508 -0.91 -24.38 -16.58
C GLU A 508 -0.26 -23.25 -17.40
N THR A 509 0.70 -22.57 -16.77
CA THR A 509 1.68 -21.61 -17.32
C THR A 509 1.23 -20.14 -17.41
N GLY A 510 2.03 -19.26 -16.79
CA GLY A 510 1.91 -17.79 -16.85
C GLY A 510 2.24 -17.18 -18.21
N ALA A 511 1.96 -17.88 -19.31
CA ALA A 511 2.30 -17.50 -20.70
C ALA A 511 1.10 -16.97 -21.50
N MET A 512 -0.07 -16.77 -20.87
CA MET A 512 -1.23 -16.17 -21.52
C MET A 512 -1.00 -14.71 -21.96
N TRP A 513 -0.13 -14.00 -21.26
CA TRP A 513 -0.04 -12.55 -21.38
C TRP A 513 1.32 -12.13 -21.91
N SER A 514 1.29 -11.18 -22.84
CA SER A 514 2.46 -10.71 -23.58
C SER A 514 2.33 -9.21 -23.83
N TRP A 515 3.46 -8.56 -24.09
CA TRP A 515 3.48 -7.21 -24.65
C TRP A 515 3.09 -7.19 -26.14
N ALA A 516 3.09 -8.35 -26.81
CA ALA A 516 2.75 -8.52 -28.22
C ALA A 516 1.25 -8.78 -28.43
N LYS A 517 0.86 -9.16 -29.66
CA LYS A 517 -0.50 -9.58 -29.99
C LYS A 517 -0.92 -10.72 -29.03
N PRO A 518 -1.99 -10.55 -28.24
CA PRO A 518 -2.39 -11.55 -27.27
C PRO A 518 -3.04 -12.76 -27.97
N HIS A 519 -2.93 -13.94 -27.35
CA HIS A 519 -3.49 -15.19 -27.89
C HIS A 519 -5.01 -15.14 -28.08
N TRP A 520 -5.73 -14.38 -27.26
CA TRP A 520 -7.20 -14.21 -27.37
C TRP A 520 -7.63 -13.24 -28.48
N PHE A 521 -6.71 -12.62 -29.21
CA PHE A 521 -7.05 -11.60 -30.21
C PHE A 521 -7.94 -12.16 -31.32
N ASP A 522 -7.61 -13.35 -31.83
CA ASP A 522 -8.36 -13.95 -32.95
C ASP A 522 -9.75 -14.42 -32.50
N ALA A 523 -9.88 -14.95 -31.28
CA ALA A 523 -11.17 -15.24 -30.66
C ALA A 523 -12.06 -13.99 -30.53
N VAL A 524 -11.50 -12.88 -30.04
CA VAL A 524 -12.22 -11.60 -29.94
C VAL A 524 -12.55 -11.03 -31.32
N GLN A 525 -11.70 -11.25 -32.33
CA GLN A 525 -11.99 -10.86 -33.71
C GLN A 525 -13.21 -11.62 -34.26
N GLU A 526 -13.32 -12.92 -34.00
CA GLU A 526 -14.49 -13.70 -34.37
C GLU A 526 -15.77 -13.21 -33.68
N GLU A 527 -15.70 -12.90 -32.38
CA GLU A 527 -16.81 -12.30 -31.64
C GLU A 527 -17.23 -10.95 -32.23
N TYR A 528 -16.27 -10.12 -32.63
CA TYR A 528 -16.54 -8.84 -33.29
C TYR A 528 -17.32 -9.04 -34.60
N TRP A 529 -16.88 -9.95 -35.46
CA TRP A 529 -17.59 -10.23 -36.72
C TRP A 529 -18.96 -10.86 -36.46
N ALA A 530 -19.08 -11.73 -35.46
CA ALA A 530 -20.37 -12.27 -35.04
C ALA A 530 -21.34 -11.17 -34.58
N CYS A 531 -20.86 -10.16 -33.84
CA CYS A 531 -21.68 -9.02 -33.42
C CYS A 531 -22.12 -8.16 -34.60
N LYS A 532 -21.23 -8.01 -35.60
CA LYS A 532 -21.46 -7.15 -36.76
C LYS A 532 -22.36 -7.79 -37.81
N GLU A 533 -22.23 -9.09 -38.03
CA GLU A 533 -22.83 -9.80 -39.17
C GLU A 533 -23.95 -10.77 -38.77
N ARG A 534 -24.10 -11.04 -37.47
CA ARG A 534 -25.09 -11.99 -36.94
C ARG A 534 -25.75 -11.43 -35.67
N VAL A 535 -26.10 -12.30 -34.74
CA VAL A 535 -26.70 -11.95 -33.45
C VAL A 535 -25.79 -12.44 -32.34
N CYS A 536 -25.52 -11.58 -31.36
CA CYS A 536 -24.71 -11.89 -30.20
C CYS A 536 -25.48 -11.63 -28.90
N LEU A 537 -25.23 -12.47 -27.89
CA LEU A 537 -25.75 -12.31 -26.55
C LEU A 537 -24.62 -11.84 -25.64
N MET A 538 -24.81 -10.68 -24.99
CA MET A 538 -23.84 -10.12 -24.05
C MET A 538 -24.42 -10.12 -22.64
N ASP A 539 -23.69 -10.67 -21.68
CA ASP A 539 -24.08 -10.63 -20.28
C ASP A 539 -23.73 -9.29 -19.62
N MET A 540 -24.76 -8.46 -19.45
CA MET A 540 -24.67 -7.12 -18.84
C MET A 540 -25.10 -7.11 -17.37
N SER A 541 -25.14 -8.29 -16.72
CA SER A 541 -25.55 -8.42 -15.31
C SER A 541 -24.66 -7.64 -14.35
N SER A 542 -23.39 -7.44 -14.70
CA SER A 542 -22.39 -6.74 -13.88
C SER A 542 -22.59 -5.23 -13.80
N PHE A 543 -23.38 -4.63 -14.69
CA PHE A 543 -23.66 -3.19 -14.65
C PHE A 543 -24.32 -2.78 -13.34
N SER A 544 -23.87 -1.66 -12.77
CA SER A 544 -24.56 -1.01 -11.66
C SER A 544 -25.96 -0.62 -12.09
N LYS A 545 -26.96 -1.02 -11.30
CA LYS A 545 -28.38 -0.74 -11.54
C LYS A 545 -28.88 0.00 -10.31
N ILE A 546 -29.35 1.23 -10.50
CA ILE A 546 -29.85 2.10 -9.42
C ILE A 546 -31.27 2.49 -9.79
N GLU A 547 -32.19 2.25 -8.88
CA GLU A 547 -33.59 2.61 -9.03
C GLU A 547 -33.88 3.80 -8.11
N ILE A 548 -34.40 4.88 -8.70
CA ILE A 548 -34.80 6.11 -8.00
C ILE A 548 -36.30 6.28 -8.23
N ARG A 549 -37.05 6.41 -7.14
CA ARG A 549 -38.52 6.53 -7.17
C ARG A 549 -38.96 7.63 -6.22
N SER A 550 -39.97 8.37 -6.62
CA SER A 550 -40.69 9.36 -5.82
C SER A 550 -42.20 9.19 -5.99
N ARG A 551 -43.00 9.88 -5.17
CA ARG A 551 -44.47 9.87 -5.33
C ARG A 551 -44.93 10.92 -6.33
N GLY A 552 -44.22 12.05 -6.42
CA GLY A 552 -44.41 13.09 -7.43
C GLY A 552 -43.21 13.15 -8.37
N ASP A 553 -42.85 14.37 -8.76
CA ASP A 553 -41.80 14.70 -9.72
C ASP A 553 -40.40 14.80 -9.11
N GLU A 554 -40.23 14.50 -7.82
CA GLU A 554 -38.97 14.75 -7.11
C GLU A 554 -37.79 13.93 -7.68
N ALA A 555 -38.04 12.71 -8.14
CA ALA A 555 -37.02 11.90 -8.81
C ALA A 555 -36.59 12.53 -10.15
N THR A 556 -37.53 13.04 -10.94
CA THR A 556 -37.25 13.75 -12.19
C THR A 556 -36.47 15.03 -11.90
N ALA A 557 -36.94 15.85 -10.95
CA ALA A 557 -36.27 17.09 -10.55
C ALA A 557 -34.83 16.85 -10.05
N TYR A 558 -34.63 15.80 -9.24
CA TYR A 558 -33.31 15.41 -8.76
C TYR A 558 -32.37 14.99 -9.90
N LEU A 559 -32.85 14.14 -10.83
CA LEU A 559 -32.06 13.73 -11.98
C LEU A 559 -31.80 14.89 -12.95
N GLN A 560 -32.76 15.79 -13.12
CA GLN A 560 -32.63 16.99 -13.94
C GLN A 560 -31.55 17.95 -13.41
N TYR A 561 -31.36 17.98 -12.09
CA TYR A 561 -30.26 18.70 -11.46
C TYR A 561 -28.91 17.98 -11.61
N LEU A 562 -28.90 16.65 -11.49
CA LEU A 562 -27.66 15.85 -11.44
C LEU A 562 -27.06 15.57 -12.83
N CYS A 563 -27.89 15.43 -13.85
CA CYS A 563 -27.51 14.98 -15.18
C CYS A 563 -27.31 16.15 -16.16
N SER A 564 -26.35 16.01 -17.07
CA SER A 564 -26.02 17.05 -18.07
C SER A 564 -27.01 17.14 -19.23
N ASN A 565 -27.85 16.12 -19.45
CA ASN A 565 -28.89 16.12 -20.48
C ASN A 565 -30.26 16.33 -19.85
N ASN A 566 -31.22 16.79 -20.65
CA ASN A 566 -32.63 16.81 -20.24
C ASN A 566 -33.08 15.39 -19.90
N ILE A 567 -33.65 15.19 -18.71
CA ILE A 567 -34.18 13.91 -18.23
C ILE A 567 -35.71 13.92 -18.27
N ASP A 568 -36.33 15.09 -18.29
CA ASP A 568 -37.78 15.24 -18.40
C ASP A 568 -38.26 14.92 -19.82
N HIS A 569 -38.52 13.63 -20.04
CA HIS A 569 -38.98 13.03 -21.27
C HIS A 569 -40.15 12.07 -20.98
N GLU A 570 -40.88 11.69 -22.04
CA GLU A 570 -41.95 10.71 -21.93
C GLU A 570 -41.46 9.37 -21.36
N ILE A 571 -42.32 8.73 -20.56
CA ILE A 571 -42.04 7.43 -19.95
C ILE A 571 -41.71 6.40 -21.04
N GLY A 572 -40.61 5.67 -20.84
CA GLY A 572 -40.08 4.70 -21.81
C GLY A 572 -38.85 5.21 -22.58
N THR A 573 -38.49 6.48 -22.42
CA THR A 573 -37.30 7.08 -23.02
C THR A 573 -36.01 6.64 -22.31
N ILE A 574 -34.96 6.36 -23.11
CA ILE A 574 -33.60 6.13 -22.61
C ILE A 574 -32.75 7.35 -22.94
N VAL A 575 -32.17 7.97 -21.90
CA VAL A 575 -31.27 9.11 -22.06
C VAL A 575 -29.86 8.71 -21.64
N HIS A 576 -28.91 8.80 -22.57
CA HIS A 576 -27.49 8.73 -22.23
C HIS A 576 -27.06 10.10 -21.71
N THR A 577 -26.46 10.17 -20.52
CA THR A 577 -26.10 11.44 -19.88
C THR A 577 -24.88 11.29 -18.99
N GLY A 578 -24.13 12.38 -18.83
CA GLY A 578 -23.06 12.50 -17.83
C GLY A 578 -23.60 13.07 -16.51
N MET A 579 -22.80 12.97 -15.46
CA MET A 579 -22.96 13.72 -14.21
C MET A 579 -21.66 14.48 -13.99
N GLN A 580 -21.74 15.81 -13.88
CA GLN A 580 -20.58 16.69 -13.73
C GLN A 580 -20.47 17.17 -12.28
N ASN A 581 -19.25 17.50 -11.85
CA ASN A 581 -19.09 18.25 -10.61
C ASN A 581 -19.20 19.75 -10.90
N LYS A 582 -18.99 20.59 -9.88
CA LYS A 582 -19.05 22.06 -10.01
C LYS A 582 -18.00 22.66 -10.97
N HIS A 583 -17.05 21.86 -11.45
CA HIS A 583 -15.96 22.28 -12.34
C HIS A 583 -16.18 21.86 -13.81
N GLY A 584 -17.30 21.18 -14.12
CA GLY A 584 -17.56 20.55 -15.41
C GLY A 584 -17.09 19.10 -15.46
#